data_AF-A0A8T4ENM2-F1
#
_entry.id   AF-A0A8T4ENM2-F1
#
_cell.length_a   1.000
_cell.length_b   1.000
_cell.length_c   1.000
_cell.angle_alpha   90.00
_cell.angle_beta   90.00
_cell.angle_gamma   90.00
#
_symmetry.space_group_name_H-M   'P 1'
#
loop_
_entity.id
_entity.type
_entity.pdbx_description
1 polymer ?
#
loop_
_entity_poly.entity_id
_entity_poly.type
_entity_poly.pdbx_seq_one_letter_code
_entity_poly.pdbx_strand_id
1 'polypeptide(L)'
;MRRSYSDVEIIKSGDGKIIGANLGFDFCAEHEWGIKGLYRDFGMKLEEELGFESRKNTLVPKSLFYIQKQKSSALIYNSYASRPDDLEHLLKGELDFDYLISSNPDKAIAAAWDERSFGLHVPAKHNEVPKMLYEAFESKNGIIMLSGRRNPFANSGLLLLDYTKIPEENKAQARADDKAGREEQALYRKMEQDSGVFELLKQSGKSFYSLGIRRLDKEGKPMWWLNPCEQQKYESGWYTTEQLKEWAEDKGPVMEKRKY
;
A
#
# COMPACT_ATOMS: atom_id res chain seq x y z
N MET A 1 5.27 -13.24 7.09
CA MET A 1 4.15 -13.11 6.14
C MET A 1 2.90 -13.68 6.78
N ARG A 2 1.76 -13.01 6.66
CA ARG A 2 0.47 -13.58 7.04
C ARG A 2 -0.30 -13.95 5.80
N ARG A 3 -1.13 -14.97 5.92
CA ARG A 3 -1.95 -15.46 4.81
C ARG A 3 -3.09 -14.50 4.56
N SER A 4 -3.30 -14.19 3.28
CA SER A 4 -4.50 -13.52 2.81
C SER A 4 -5.57 -14.51 2.40
N TYR A 5 -6.78 -14.27 2.85
CA TYR A 5 -8.06 -14.83 2.49
C TYR A 5 -8.85 -13.87 1.61
N SER A 6 -8.88 -12.55 1.83
CA SER A 6 -9.79 -11.64 1.09
C SER A 6 -9.13 -11.05 -0.16
N ASP A 7 -9.88 -10.96 -1.27
CA ASP A 7 -9.46 -10.33 -2.54
C ASP A 7 -8.12 -10.81 -3.12
N VAL A 8 -7.82 -12.10 -2.95
CA VAL A 8 -6.70 -12.75 -3.66
C VAL A 8 -7.18 -13.12 -5.07
N GLU A 9 -6.62 -12.49 -6.10
CA GLU A 9 -7.04 -12.68 -7.49
C GLU A 9 -5.91 -12.53 -8.52
N ILE A 10 -6.10 -13.13 -9.70
CA ILE A 10 -5.27 -12.87 -10.89
C ILE A 10 -5.85 -11.65 -11.60
N ILE A 11 -5.01 -10.66 -11.86
CA ILE A 11 -5.42 -9.41 -12.48
C ILE A 11 -5.32 -9.54 -13.99
N LYS A 12 -6.39 -9.14 -14.67
CA LYS A 12 -6.46 -9.08 -16.13
C LYS A 12 -6.77 -7.66 -16.58
N SER A 13 -6.24 -7.26 -17.73
CA SER A 13 -6.65 -6.05 -18.44
C SER A 13 -8.04 -6.21 -19.06
N GLY A 14 -8.63 -5.12 -19.56
CA GLY A 14 -9.95 -5.12 -20.19
C GLY A 14 -10.07 -6.02 -21.43
N ASP A 15 -8.96 -6.34 -22.09
CA ASP A 15 -8.89 -7.30 -23.21
C ASP A 15 -8.66 -8.76 -22.74
N GLY A 16 -8.70 -9.02 -21.43
CA GLY A 16 -8.58 -10.34 -20.83
C GLY A 16 -7.15 -10.86 -20.66
N LYS A 17 -6.11 -10.09 -21.04
CA LYS A 17 -4.71 -10.49 -20.83
C LYS A 17 -4.35 -10.41 -19.36
N ILE A 18 -3.59 -11.40 -18.88
CA ILE A 18 -3.07 -11.40 -17.52
C ILE A 18 -1.99 -10.31 -17.40
N ILE A 19 -2.11 -9.45 -16.40
CA ILE A 19 -1.15 -8.38 -16.12
C ILE A 19 -0.48 -8.52 -14.74
N GLY A 20 -1.00 -9.38 -13.86
CA GLY A 20 -0.40 -9.64 -12.56
C GLY A 20 -1.33 -10.34 -11.58
N ALA A 21 -1.14 -10.09 -10.29
CA ALA A 21 -1.92 -10.66 -9.20
C ALA A 21 -2.12 -9.67 -8.05
N ASN A 22 -3.28 -9.76 -7.39
CA ASN A 22 -3.55 -9.15 -6.09
C ASN A 22 -3.39 -10.25 -5.03
N LEU A 23 -2.52 -10.00 -4.05
CA LEU A 23 -2.25 -10.93 -2.96
C LEU A 23 -3.22 -10.75 -1.79
N GLY A 24 -4.26 -9.92 -1.93
CA GLY A 24 -5.33 -9.78 -0.97
C GLY A 24 -4.96 -9.05 0.32
N PHE A 25 -5.89 -8.97 1.25
CA PHE A 25 -5.73 -8.29 2.55
C PHE A 25 -6.52 -9.00 3.64
N ASP A 26 -6.03 -9.07 4.89
CA ASP A 26 -6.87 -9.50 6.04
C ASP A 26 -6.45 -8.96 7.42
N PHE A 27 -5.34 -8.19 7.51
CA PHE A 27 -4.82 -7.76 8.82
C PHE A 27 -4.43 -6.28 8.87
N CYS A 28 -4.95 -5.56 9.88
CA CYS A 28 -4.68 -4.15 10.11
C CYS A 28 -3.18 -3.80 10.24
N ALA A 29 -2.38 -4.69 10.82
CA ALA A 29 -0.94 -4.45 11.02
C ALA A 29 -0.18 -4.29 9.68
N GLU A 30 -0.56 -5.00 8.61
CA GLU A 30 0.06 -4.84 7.29
C GLU A 30 -0.28 -3.47 6.66
N HIS A 31 -1.35 -2.83 7.13
CA HIS A 31 -1.80 -1.51 6.70
C HIS A 31 -1.19 -0.36 7.53
N GLU A 32 -0.77 -0.64 8.77
CA GLU A 32 -0.17 0.35 9.68
C GLU A 32 1.29 0.67 9.34
N TRP A 33 2.06 -0.35 8.94
CA TRP A 33 3.49 -0.21 8.63
C TRP A 33 3.77 -0.04 7.14
N GLY A 34 2.81 -0.44 6.28
CA GLY A 34 2.91 -0.36 4.83
C GLY A 34 3.94 -1.34 4.26
N ILE A 35 4.45 -1.03 3.06
CA ILE A 35 5.37 -1.90 2.29
C ILE A 35 6.71 -1.22 2.00
N LYS A 36 7.19 -0.41 2.95
CA LYS A 36 8.44 0.37 2.79
C LYS A 36 9.66 -0.53 2.61
N GLY A 37 9.69 -1.68 3.29
CA GLY A 37 10.75 -2.68 3.16
C GLY A 37 10.79 -3.28 1.77
N LEU A 38 9.64 -3.66 1.21
CA LEU A 38 9.55 -4.09 -0.19
C LEU A 38 10.06 -3.00 -1.14
N TYR A 39 9.64 -1.74 -0.95
CA TYR A 39 10.12 -0.63 -1.78
C TYR A 39 11.64 -0.46 -1.73
N ARG A 40 12.21 -0.52 -0.53
CA ARG A 40 13.67 -0.42 -0.33
C ARG A 40 14.39 -1.58 -1.01
N ASP A 41 13.95 -2.81 -0.78
CA ASP A 41 14.68 -4.01 -1.18
C ASP A 41 14.62 -4.21 -2.71
N PHE A 42 13.53 -3.77 -3.36
CA PHE A 42 13.39 -3.75 -4.83
C PHE A 42 13.85 -2.43 -5.48
N GLY A 43 14.29 -1.44 -4.69
CA GLY A 43 14.83 -0.17 -5.17
C GLY A 43 13.81 0.73 -5.88
N MET A 44 12.59 0.82 -5.37
CA MET A 44 11.54 1.65 -5.98
C MET A 44 11.79 3.15 -5.77
N LYS A 45 11.43 3.96 -6.76
CA LYS A 45 11.75 5.39 -6.85
C LYS A 45 10.51 6.27 -6.75
N LEU A 46 9.78 6.12 -5.64
CA LEU A 46 8.45 6.74 -5.46
C LEU A 46 8.43 8.26 -5.66
N GLU A 47 9.51 8.96 -5.27
CA GLU A 47 9.59 10.42 -5.34
C GLU A 47 10.12 10.93 -6.68
N GLU A 48 10.91 10.15 -7.42
CA GLU A 48 11.61 10.60 -8.63
C GLU A 48 10.76 10.52 -9.90
N GLU A 49 9.86 9.54 -9.98
CA GLU A 49 9.04 9.27 -11.17
C GLU A 49 7.55 9.41 -10.84
N LEU A 50 6.70 9.52 -11.87
CA LEU A 50 5.24 9.58 -11.74
C LEU A 50 4.60 8.28 -12.21
N GLY A 51 3.43 7.94 -11.66
CA GLY A 51 2.64 6.79 -12.12
C GLY A 51 3.29 5.45 -11.81
N PHE A 52 3.05 4.43 -12.61
CA PHE A 52 3.55 3.07 -12.33
C PHE A 52 5.07 2.97 -12.36
N GLU A 53 5.75 3.87 -13.08
CA GLU A 53 7.20 3.91 -13.19
C GLU A 53 7.88 4.04 -11.83
N SER A 54 7.34 4.89 -10.95
CA SER A 54 7.88 5.08 -9.59
C SER A 54 7.77 3.84 -8.69
N ARG A 55 6.89 2.90 -9.06
CA ARG A 55 6.64 1.61 -8.38
C ARG A 55 7.33 0.43 -9.06
N LYS A 56 8.11 0.69 -10.10
CA LYS A 56 8.89 -0.33 -10.82
C LYS A 56 10.16 -0.66 -10.04
N ASN A 57 10.50 -1.94 -10.00
CA ASN A 57 11.74 -2.37 -9.35
C ASN A 57 12.96 -1.90 -10.17
N THR A 58 14.00 -1.41 -9.47
CA THR A 58 15.31 -1.11 -10.08
C THR A 58 16.38 -2.10 -9.65
N LEU A 59 16.11 -2.82 -8.55
CA LEU A 59 16.90 -3.90 -7.99
C LEU A 59 16.10 -5.21 -8.04
N VAL A 60 16.83 -6.32 -8.03
CA VAL A 60 16.25 -7.66 -7.91
C VAL A 60 16.94 -8.34 -6.73
N PRO A 61 16.23 -8.56 -5.61
CA PRO A 61 16.79 -9.26 -4.47
C PRO A 61 17.19 -10.69 -4.84
N LYS A 62 18.36 -11.15 -4.38
CA LYS A 62 18.80 -12.55 -4.55
C LYS A 62 17.87 -13.56 -3.87
N SER A 63 17.02 -13.09 -2.96
CA SER A 63 16.02 -13.89 -2.26
C SER A 63 14.62 -13.86 -2.90
N LEU A 64 14.51 -13.41 -4.16
CA LEU A 64 13.34 -13.61 -5.01
C LEU A 64 13.47 -14.93 -5.77
N PHE A 65 12.47 -15.79 -5.69
CA PHE A 65 12.49 -17.12 -6.28
C PHE A 65 11.22 -17.43 -7.05
N TYR A 66 11.38 -18.07 -8.20
CA TYR A 66 10.32 -18.75 -8.92
C TYR A 66 10.49 -20.27 -8.80
N ILE A 67 9.40 -20.96 -8.52
CA ILE A 67 9.39 -22.41 -8.31
C ILE A 67 8.28 -23.01 -9.15
N GLN A 68 8.64 -24.02 -9.95
CA GLN A 68 7.68 -24.78 -10.75
C GLN A 68 7.65 -26.24 -10.30
N LYS A 69 6.45 -26.73 -9.97
CA LYS A 69 6.15 -28.13 -9.71
C LYS A 69 5.18 -28.65 -10.77
N GLN A 70 4.96 -29.96 -10.81
CA GLN A 70 4.07 -30.58 -11.81
C GLN A 70 2.62 -30.05 -11.73
N LYS A 71 2.12 -29.76 -10.53
CA LYS A 71 0.72 -29.38 -10.27
C LYS A 71 0.53 -27.91 -9.85
N SER A 72 1.61 -27.15 -9.71
CA SER A 72 1.56 -25.79 -9.19
C SER A 72 2.84 -25.01 -9.45
N SER A 73 2.79 -23.70 -9.26
CA SER A 73 3.98 -22.84 -9.23
C SER A 73 3.86 -21.78 -8.15
N ALA A 74 5.00 -21.20 -7.76
CA ALA A 74 5.06 -20.17 -6.75
C ALA A 74 6.08 -19.08 -7.09
N LEU A 75 5.78 -17.86 -6.64
CA LEU A 75 6.70 -16.74 -6.58
C LEU A 75 6.87 -16.36 -5.11
N ILE A 76 8.10 -16.35 -4.61
CA ILE A 76 8.40 -16.11 -3.21
C ILE A 76 9.51 -15.09 -3.08
N TYR A 77 9.28 -14.08 -2.26
CA TYR A 77 10.31 -13.18 -1.78
C TYR A 77 10.33 -13.21 -0.26
N ASN A 78 11.51 -13.51 0.31
CA ASN A 78 11.72 -13.50 1.75
C ASN A 78 12.96 -12.67 2.10
N SER A 79 12.76 -11.51 2.72
CA SER A 79 13.85 -10.62 3.15
C SER A 79 14.74 -11.22 4.24
N TYR A 80 14.27 -12.23 4.97
CA TYR A 80 15.01 -12.90 6.04
C TYR A 80 15.82 -14.11 5.56
N ALA A 81 15.64 -14.53 4.32
CA ALA A 81 16.41 -15.62 3.76
C ALA A 81 17.85 -15.13 3.50
N SER A 82 18.75 -15.49 4.42
CA SER A 82 20.13 -15.06 4.40
C SER A 82 20.95 -15.75 3.32
N ARG A 83 20.52 -16.95 2.89
CA ARG A 83 21.17 -17.75 1.84
C ARG A 83 20.12 -18.36 0.90
N PRO A 84 20.39 -18.41 -0.41
CA PRO A 84 19.57 -19.17 -1.37
C PRO A 84 19.35 -20.62 -0.93
N ASP A 85 20.37 -21.23 -0.32
CA ASP A 85 20.37 -22.62 0.13
C ASP A 85 19.39 -22.87 1.30
N ASP A 86 19.12 -21.87 2.14
CA ASP A 86 18.17 -21.98 3.26
C ASP A 86 16.75 -22.20 2.74
N LEU A 87 16.40 -21.51 1.65
CA LEU A 87 15.12 -21.68 0.97
C LEU A 87 15.10 -22.93 0.11
N GLU A 88 16.18 -23.26 -0.59
CA GLU A 88 16.25 -24.49 -1.38
C GLU A 88 16.03 -25.73 -0.48
N HIS A 89 16.54 -25.73 0.76
CA HIS A 89 16.25 -26.77 1.75
C HIS A 89 14.78 -26.77 2.22
N LEU A 90 14.21 -25.60 2.54
CA LEU A 90 12.78 -25.44 2.85
C LEU A 90 11.87 -25.92 1.71
N LEU A 91 12.31 -25.73 0.46
CA LEU A 91 11.55 -26.07 -0.75
C LEU A 91 11.73 -27.52 -1.19
N LYS A 92 12.88 -28.15 -0.87
CA LYS A 92 13.18 -29.57 -1.11
C LYS A 92 12.64 -30.50 -0.02
N GLY A 93 12.44 -30.03 1.22
CA GLY A 93 12.03 -30.86 2.34
C GLY A 93 10.77 -30.35 3.05
N GLU A 94 9.60 -30.84 2.69
CA GLU A 94 8.39 -30.80 3.55
C GLU A 94 7.53 -29.52 3.58
N LEU A 95 7.81 -28.47 2.81
CA LEU A 95 6.76 -27.46 2.55
C LEU A 95 5.70 -28.06 1.62
N ASP A 96 4.67 -28.63 2.25
CA ASP A 96 3.45 -29.07 1.59
C ASP A 96 2.65 -27.84 1.13
N PHE A 97 3.06 -27.29 -0.01
CA PHE A 97 2.31 -26.24 -0.69
C PHE A 97 0.88 -26.72 -1.04
N ASP A 98 0.64 -28.03 -1.15
CA ASP A 98 -0.69 -28.58 -1.37
C ASP A 98 -1.56 -28.46 -0.08
N TYR A 99 -0.96 -28.46 1.13
CA TYR A 99 -1.64 -28.09 2.39
C TYR A 99 -2.06 -26.61 2.45
N LEU A 100 -1.23 -25.71 1.90
CA LEU A 100 -1.57 -24.29 1.81
C LEU A 100 -2.76 -24.05 0.86
N ILE A 101 -2.91 -24.84 -0.21
CA ILE A 101 -4.08 -24.79 -1.11
C ILE A 101 -5.30 -25.50 -0.50
N SER A 102 -5.12 -26.69 0.08
CA SER A 102 -6.23 -27.58 0.47
C SER A 102 -7.08 -27.03 1.62
N SER A 103 -6.55 -26.06 2.36
CA SER A 103 -7.27 -25.31 3.39
C SER A 103 -8.25 -24.26 2.84
N ASN A 104 -8.32 -24.06 1.52
CA ASN A 104 -9.35 -23.22 0.89
C ASN A 104 -9.66 -23.68 -0.56
N PRO A 105 -10.35 -24.82 -0.74
CA PRO A 105 -10.57 -25.44 -2.05
C PRO A 105 -11.34 -24.56 -3.05
N ASP A 106 -12.10 -23.58 -2.55
CA ASP A 106 -12.83 -22.62 -3.38
C ASP A 106 -11.96 -21.48 -3.92
N LYS A 107 -10.79 -21.23 -3.32
CA LYS A 107 -9.86 -20.18 -3.75
C LYS A 107 -8.72 -20.81 -4.52
N ALA A 108 -8.80 -20.66 -5.84
CA ALA A 108 -7.88 -21.25 -6.80
C ALA A 108 -6.43 -20.72 -6.71
N ILE A 109 -6.07 -19.84 -5.76
CA ILE A 109 -4.73 -19.31 -5.55
C ILE A 109 -4.55 -18.98 -4.05
N ALA A 110 -3.32 -19.05 -3.56
CA ALA A 110 -2.99 -18.71 -2.18
C ALA A 110 -1.91 -17.62 -2.14
N ALA A 111 -2.05 -16.68 -1.21
CA ALA A 111 -1.12 -15.57 -1.06
C ALA A 111 -0.82 -15.30 0.42
N ALA A 112 0.37 -14.77 0.67
CA ALA A 112 0.77 -14.25 1.96
C ALA A 112 1.76 -13.11 1.77
N TRP A 113 1.70 -12.08 2.62
CA TRP A 113 2.68 -11.00 2.57
C TRP A 113 2.88 -10.33 3.93
N ASP A 114 3.87 -9.47 4.03
CA ASP A 114 4.11 -8.53 5.13
C ASP A 114 4.89 -7.31 4.60
N GLU A 115 5.39 -6.45 5.48
CA GLU A 115 6.15 -5.22 5.11
C GLU A 115 7.40 -5.49 4.25
N ARG A 116 7.95 -6.71 4.26
CA ARG A 116 9.22 -7.07 3.61
C ARG A 116 9.24 -8.37 2.83
N SER A 117 8.14 -9.11 2.78
CA SER A 117 8.13 -10.44 2.18
C SER A 117 6.78 -10.72 1.54
N PHE A 118 6.76 -11.54 0.50
CA PHE A 118 5.52 -12.00 -0.12
C PHE A 118 5.67 -13.42 -0.67
N GLY A 119 4.54 -14.11 -0.80
CA GLY A 119 4.42 -15.41 -1.42
C GLY A 119 3.12 -15.47 -2.21
N LEU A 120 3.21 -15.90 -3.46
CA LEU A 120 2.09 -16.22 -4.32
C LEU A 120 2.24 -17.68 -4.74
N HIS A 121 1.21 -18.48 -4.50
CA HIS A 121 1.12 -19.87 -4.92
C HIS A 121 -0.12 -20.06 -5.80
N VAL A 122 0.06 -20.73 -6.94
CA VAL A 122 -1.01 -20.97 -7.91
C VAL A 122 -1.01 -22.43 -8.38
N PRO A 123 -2.18 -23.00 -8.72
CA PRO A 123 -2.32 -24.32 -9.31
C PRO A 123 -1.89 -24.31 -10.79
N ALA A 124 -1.73 -25.51 -11.35
CA ALA A 124 -1.26 -25.75 -12.70
C ALA A 124 -1.93 -24.89 -13.80
N LYS A 125 -3.23 -24.63 -13.68
CA LYS A 125 -4.02 -23.84 -14.63
C LYS A 125 -3.62 -22.35 -14.72
N HIS A 126 -2.79 -21.88 -13.79
CA HIS A 126 -2.32 -20.49 -13.69
C HIS A 126 -0.79 -20.42 -13.56
N ASN A 127 -0.06 -21.49 -13.90
CA ASN A 127 1.38 -21.59 -13.72
C ASN A 127 2.17 -20.45 -14.41
N GLU A 128 1.59 -19.87 -15.47
CA GLU A 128 2.14 -18.74 -16.20
C GLU A 128 2.28 -17.48 -15.34
N VAL A 129 1.46 -17.31 -14.29
CA VAL A 129 1.41 -16.07 -13.50
C VAL A 129 2.70 -15.85 -12.69
N PRO A 130 3.15 -16.76 -11.79
CA PRO A 130 4.41 -16.59 -11.08
C PRO A 130 5.63 -16.46 -12.00
N LYS A 131 5.66 -17.21 -13.10
CA LYS A 131 6.75 -17.14 -14.07
C LYS A 131 6.82 -15.76 -14.74
N MET A 132 5.69 -15.28 -15.23
CA MET A 132 5.58 -13.96 -15.86
C MET A 132 5.99 -12.85 -14.90
N LEU A 133 5.53 -12.89 -13.65
CA LEU A 133 5.92 -11.91 -12.63
C LEU A 133 7.41 -11.98 -12.32
N TYR A 134 7.98 -13.19 -12.17
CA TYR A 134 9.42 -13.37 -11.95
C TYR A 134 10.24 -12.75 -13.08
N GLU A 135 9.90 -13.07 -14.33
CA GLU A 135 10.56 -12.52 -15.52
C GLU A 135 10.44 -10.99 -15.61
N ALA A 136 9.29 -10.44 -15.20
CA ALA A 136 9.09 -9.00 -15.10
C ALA A 136 10.04 -8.37 -14.07
N PHE A 137 10.15 -8.95 -12.87
CA PHE A 137 11.09 -8.46 -11.85
C PHE A 137 12.55 -8.56 -12.30
N GLU A 138 12.98 -9.71 -12.84
CA GLU A 138 14.33 -9.90 -13.40
C GLU A 138 14.65 -8.85 -14.48
N SER A 139 13.66 -8.53 -15.32
CA SER A 139 13.77 -7.52 -16.38
C SER A 139 13.56 -6.08 -15.91
N LYS A 140 13.44 -5.84 -14.59
CA LYS A 140 13.18 -4.52 -13.98
C LYS A 140 11.91 -3.84 -14.50
N ASN A 141 10.88 -4.65 -14.73
CA ASN A 141 9.52 -4.27 -15.12
C ASN A 141 8.47 -4.72 -14.11
N GLY A 142 8.89 -5.32 -12.99
CA GLY A 142 7.98 -5.73 -11.93
C GLY A 142 7.54 -4.52 -11.10
N ILE A 143 6.24 -4.46 -10.81
CA ILE A 143 5.64 -3.43 -9.96
C ILE A 143 5.19 -4.06 -8.66
N ILE A 144 5.42 -3.35 -7.56
CA ILE A 144 4.85 -3.64 -6.25
C ILE A 144 4.13 -2.38 -5.77
N MET A 145 2.85 -2.50 -5.45
CA MET A 145 2.10 -1.40 -4.84
C MET A 145 0.92 -1.92 -4.04
N LEU A 146 0.35 -1.07 -3.19
CA LEU A 146 -0.93 -1.36 -2.55
C LEU A 146 -2.08 -1.05 -3.51
N SER A 147 -3.13 -1.88 -3.51
CA SER A 147 -4.34 -1.62 -4.29
C SER A 147 -5.02 -0.33 -3.83
N GLY A 148 -5.70 0.36 -4.75
CA GLY A 148 -6.38 1.61 -4.45
C GLY A 148 -7.44 1.44 -3.36
N ARG A 149 -7.39 2.27 -2.32
CA ARG A 149 -8.40 2.27 -1.26
C ARG A 149 -9.68 2.94 -1.76
N ARG A 150 -10.83 2.27 -1.69
CA ARG A 150 -12.13 2.94 -1.91
C ARG A 150 -12.43 3.99 -0.82
N ASN A 151 -11.88 3.82 0.38
CA ASN A 151 -11.99 4.77 1.49
C ASN A 151 -10.78 4.61 2.44
N PRO A 152 -10.43 5.58 3.30
CA PRO A 152 -9.21 5.52 4.14
C PRO A 152 -9.13 4.30 5.09
N PHE A 153 -10.27 3.69 5.42
CA PHE A 153 -10.40 2.48 6.24
C PHE A 153 -10.57 1.18 5.41
N ALA A 154 -10.61 1.28 4.09
CA ALA A 154 -10.67 0.14 3.20
C ALA A 154 -9.29 -0.50 3.12
N ASN A 155 -9.26 -1.81 3.24
CA ASN A 155 -8.04 -2.58 3.16
C ASN A 155 -7.52 -2.61 1.71
N SER A 156 -6.21 -2.45 1.56
CA SER A 156 -5.52 -2.55 0.28
C SER A 156 -4.73 -3.84 0.22
N GLY A 157 -4.97 -4.67 -0.79
CA GLY A 157 -4.11 -5.82 -1.06
C GLY A 157 -2.78 -5.43 -1.68
N LEU A 158 -1.82 -6.35 -1.68
CA LEU A 158 -0.53 -6.16 -2.34
C LEU A 158 -0.63 -6.56 -3.82
N LEU A 159 -0.42 -5.59 -4.72
CA LEU A 159 -0.40 -5.80 -6.16
C LEU A 159 1.02 -6.12 -6.64
N LEU A 160 1.14 -7.20 -7.41
CA LEU A 160 2.32 -7.54 -8.20
C LEU A 160 1.94 -7.50 -9.68
N LEU A 161 2.57 -6.64 -10.48
CA LEU A 161 2.22 -6.45 -11.90
C LEU A 161 3.46 -6.48 -12.80
N ASP A 162 3.26 -6.82 -14.08
CA ASP A 162 4.22 -6.59 -15.16
C ASP A 162 3.90 -5.28 -15.87
N TYR A 163 4.76 -4.27 -15.69
CA TYR A 163 4.62 -2.94 -16.30
C TYR A 163 4.43 -2.99 -17.82
N THR A 164 5.04 -3.95 -18.51
CA THR A 164 4.97 -4.05 -19.98
C THR A 164 3.60 -4.48 -20.47
N LYS A 165 2.80 -5.12 -19.60
CA LYS A 165 1.46 -5.62 -19.92
C LYS A 165 0.35 -4.66 -19.52
N ILE A 166 0.66 -3.60 -18.77
CA ILE A 166 -0.32 -2.57 -18.40
C ILE A 166 -0.67 -1.75 -19.66
N PRO A 167 -1.97 -1.55 -19.98
CA PRO A 167 -2.38 -0.69 -21.09
C PRO A 167 -1.85 0.74 -20.94
N GLU A 168 -1.48 1.38 -22.05
CA GLU A 168 -0.92 2.75 -22.04
C GLU A 168 -1.90 3.79 -21.48
N GLU A 169 -3.21 3.60 -21.68
CA GLU A 169 -4.25 4.46 -21.09
C GLU A 169 -4.21 4.42 -19.56
N ASN A 170 -4.03 3.24 -18.95
CA ASN A 170 -3.89 3.10 -17.50
C ASN A 170 -2.60 3.74 -17.00
N LYS A 171 -1.49 3.63 -17.75
CA LYS A 171 -0.23 4.30 -17.39
C LYS A 171 -0.37 5.82 -17.45
N ALA A 172 -1.00 6.35 -18.50
CA ALA A 172 -1.26 7.78 -18.64
C ALA A 172 -2.14 8.32 -17.50
N GLN A 173 -3.22 7.59 -17.16
CA GLN A 173 -4.08 7.94 -16.04
C GLN A 173 -3.31 7.93 -14.71
N ALA A 174 -2.51 6.88 -14.44
CA ALA A 174 -1.72 6.79 -13.23
C ALA A 174 -0.72 7.95 -13.08
N ARG A 175 -0.08 8.40 -14.18
CA ARG A 175 0.79 9.59 -14.17
C ARG A 175 0.01 10.86 -13.87
N ALA A 176 -1.18 11.02 -14.45
CA ALA A 176 -2.03 12.18 -14.22
C ALA A 176 -2.52 12.25 -12.76
N ASP A 177 -2.96 11.12 -12.20
CA ASP A 177 -3.43 11.02 -10.81
C ASP A 177 -2.29 11.30 -9.82
N ASP A 178 -1.10 10.73 -10.03
CA ASP A 178 0.07 10.96 -9.17
C ASP A 178 0.51 12.44 -9.23
N LYS A 179 0.54 13.03 -10.44
CA LYS A 179 0.84 14.46 -10.61
C LYS A 179 -0.16 15.34 -9.87
N ALA A 180 -1.46 15.13 -10.08
CA ALA A 180 -2.51 15.90 -9.42
C ALA A 180 -2.44 15.75 -7.89
N GLY A 181 -2.20 14.54 -7.39
CA GLY A 181 -2.03 14.29 -5.96
C GLY A 181 -0.82 15.01 -5.36
N ARG A 182 0.32 15.07 -6.07
CA ARG A 182 1.50 15.82 -5.60
C ARG A 182 1.29 17.33 -5.62
N GLU A 183 0.64 17.85 -6.66
CA GLU A 183 0.28 19.27 -6.75
C GLU A 183 -0.69 19.67 -5.62
N GLU A 184 -1.69 18.84 -5.34
CA GLU A 184 -2.62 19.01 -4.22
C GLU A 184 -1.88 18.98 -2.87
N GLN A 185 -1.00 18.00 -2.64
CA GLN A 185 -0.20 17.95 -1.41
C GLN A 185 0.71 19.16 -1.24
N ALA A 186 1.33 19.64 -2.32
CA ALA A 186 2.17 20.84 -2.29
C ALA A 186 1.32 22.08 -1.95
N LEU A 187 0.12 22.20 -2.51
CA LEU A 187 -0.84 23.25 -2.18
C LEU A 187 -1.22 23.21 -0.69
N TYR A 188 -1.56 22.02 -0.17
CA TYR A 188 -1.90 21.86 1.24
C TYR A 188 -0.74 22.23 2.17
N ARG A 189 0.49 21.79 1.88
CA ARG A 189 1.66 22.18 2.67
C ARG A 189 1.88 23.69 2.67
N LYS A 190 1.66 24.35 1.53
CA LYS A 190 1.74 25.81 1.46
C LYS A 190 0.66 26.49 2.30
N MET A 191 -0.59 26.05 2.18
CA MET A 191 -1.70 26.56 3.00
C MET A 191 -1.45 26.34 4.49
N GLU A 192 -0.92 25.17 4.88
CA GLU A 192 -0.54 24.86 6.26
C GLU A 192 0.49 25.87 6.79
N GLN A 193 1.54 26.16 6.01
CA GLN A 193 2.57 27.14 6.35
C GLN A 193 1.99 28.56 6.48
N ASP A 194 1.23 29.00 5.47
CA ASP A 194 0.64 30.34 5.41
C ASP A 194 -0.41 30.58 6.52
N SER A 195 -1.02 29.52 7.06
CA SER A 195 -2.05 29.61 8.08
C SER A 195 -1.55 30.06 9.47
N GLY A 196 -0.29 29.79 9.79
CA GLY A 196 0.28 29.99 11.13
C GLY A 196 -0.28 29.07 12.23
N VAL A 197 -1.16 28.11 11.91
CA VAL A 197 -1.89 27.28 12.89
C VAL A 197 -0.94 26.43 13.74
N PHE A 198 0.07 25.82 13.14
CA PHE A 198 1.03 24.98 13.86
C PHE A 198 1.76 25.76 14.97
N GLU A 199 2.24 26.96 14.65
CA GLU A 199 2.96 27.81 15.60
C GLU A 199 2.02 28.33 16.69
N LEU A 200 0.82 28.77 16.32
CA LEU A 200 -0.20 29.21 17.28
C LEU A 200 -0.54 28.12 18.29
N LEU A 201 -0.86 26.91 17.83
CA LEU A 201 -1.24 25.80 18.70
C LEU A 201 -0.09 25.39 19.62
N LYS A 202 1.15 25.41 19.12
CA LYS A 202 2.34 25.16 19.92
C LYS A 202 2.52 26.20 21.02
N GLN A 203 2.36 27.49 20.71
CA GLN A 203 2.43 28.58 21.69
C GLN A 203 1.33 28.49 22.74
N SER A 204 0.13 28.03 22.36
CA SER A 204 -0.99 27.75 23.26
C SER A 204 -0.89 26.41 24.01
N GLY A 205 0.24 25.71 23.92
CA GLY A 205 0.48 24.45 24.63
C GLY A 205 -0.38 23.28 24.16
N LYS A 206 -0.96 23.34 22.96
CA LYS A 206 -1.77 22.26 22.39
C LYS A 206 -0.88 21.21 21.74
N SER A 207 -1.25 19.94 21.88
CA SER A 207 -0.53 18.80 21.31
C SER A 207 -1.47 17.83 20.59
N PHE A 208 -0.97 17.18 19.55
CA PHE A 208 -1.73 16.32 18.67
C PHE A 208 -0.88 15.16 18.13
N TYR A 209 -1.51 14.01 17.90
CA TYR A 209 -0.94 12.87 17.19
C TYR A 209 -0.93 13.09 15.68
N SER A 210 -1.91 13.84 15.16
CA SER A 210 -1.97 14.22 13.74
C SER A 210 -2.65 15.56 13.59
N LEU A 211 -2.07 16.41 12.74
CA LEU A 211 -2.66 17.66 12.28
C LEU A 211 -2.23 17.92 10.83
N GLY A 212 -3.18 18.29 9.98
CA GLY A 212 -2.88 18.76 8.64
C GLY A 212 -4.11 18.92 7.77
N ILE A 213 -3.99 19.72 6.72
CA ILE A 213 -5.00 19.87 5.69
C ILE A 213 -5.05 18.56 4.88
N ARG A 214 -6.27 18.06 4.65
CA ARG A 214 -6.48 16.83 3.86
C ARG A 214 -7.56 16.97 2.80
N ARG A 215 -8.28 18.10 2.79
CA ARG A 215 -9.27 18.46 1.76
C ARG A 215 -9.58 19.96 1.83
N LEU A 216 -10.26 20.44 0.81
CA LEU A 216 -10.95 21.73 0.83
C LEU A 216 -12.45 21.53 1.06
N ASP A 217 -13.12 22.53 1.62
CA ASP A 217 -14.58 22.59 1.62
C ASP A 217 -15.13 23.01 0.23
N LYS A 218 -16.45 23.20 0.13
CA LYS A 218 -17.11 23.54 -1.14
C LYS A 218 -16.73 24.95 -1.63
N GLU A 219 -16.30 25.80 -0.71
CA GLU A 219 -15.89 27.17 -0.94
C GLU A 219 -14.37 27.30 -1.18
N GLY A 220 -13.64 26.17 -1.21
CA GLY A 220 -12.20 26.13 -1.44
C GLY A 220 -11.37 26.48 -0.21
N LYS A 221 -11.96 26.50 0.99
CA LYS A 221 -11.25 26.77 2.25
C LYS A 221 -10.63 25.49 2.82
N PRO A 222 -9.49 25.62 3.53
CA PRO A 222 -8.78 24.48 4.08
C PRO A 222 -9.55 23.79 5.21
N MET A 223 -9.70 22.47 5.08
CA MET A 223 -10.24 21.60 6.13
C MET A 223 -9.14 20.73 6.72
N TRP A 224 -8.92 20.91 8.02
CA TRP A 224 -7.89 20.24 8.79
C TRP A 224 -8.43 18.97 9.43
N TRP A 225 -7.69 17.87 9.29
CA TRP A 225 -7.87 16.71 10.15
C TRP A 225 -7.05 16.90 11.42
N LEU A 226 -7.71 16.85 12.58
CA LEU A 226 -7.09 16.92 13.90
C LEU A 226 -7.31 15.61 14.66
N ASN A 227 -6.23 15.08 15.22
CA ASN A 227 -6.25 14.04 16.24
C ASN A 227 -5.46 14.54 17.46
N PRO A 228 -6.12 15.10 18.48
CA PRO A 228 -5.45 15.71 19.63
C PRO A 228 -4.88 14.64 20.59
N CYS A 229 -3.86 14.99 21.38
CA CYS A 229 -3.29 14.06 22.36
C CYS A 229 -4.24 13.82 23.56
N GLU A 230 -4.88 14.89 24.04
CA GLU A 230 -5.79 14.86 25.18
C GLU A 230 -7.22 14.51 24.75
N GLN A 231 -7.42 13.35 24.15
CA GLN A 231 -8.72 12.91 23.61
C GLN A 231 -9.83 12.78 24.69
N GLN A 232 -9.45 12.73 25.96
CA GLN A 232 -10.40 12.83 27.08
C GLN A 232 -11.01 14.23 27.23
N LYS A 233 -10.38 15.27 26.66
CA LYS A 233 -10.84 16.67 26.67
C LYS A 233 -11.28 17.15 25.30
N TYR A 234 -10.63 16.68 24.24
CA TYR A 234 -10.78 17.22 22.88
C TYR A 234 -11.25 16.15 21.90
N GLU A 235 -12.05 16.55 20.92
CA GLU A 235 -12.59 15.66 19.90
C GLU A 235 -11.65 15.57 18.68
N SER A 236 -11.57 14.39 18.07
CA SER A 236 -10.89 14.23 16.77
C SER A 236 -11.87 14.55 15.64
N GLY A 237 -11.40 15.18 14.58
CA GLY A 237 -12.29 15.49 13.48
C GLY A 237 -11.79 16.49 12.45
N TRP A 238 -12.76 17.01 11.71
CA TRP A 238 -12.57 17.98 10.65
C TRP A 238 -12.86 19.39 11.15
N TYR A 239 -11.88 20.28 11.06
CA TYR A 239 -12.00 21.66 11.55
C TYR A 239 -11.53 22.67 10.51
N THR A 240 -12.10 23.87 10.54
CA THR A 240 -11.58 25.00 9.75
C THR A 240 -10.37 25.63 10.45
N THR A 241 -9.63 26.46 9.72
CA THR A 241 -8.51 27.25 10.29
C THR A 241 -8.97 28.09 11.48
N GLU A 242 -10.15 28.71 11.41
CA GLU A 242 -10.70 29.56 12.47
C GLU A 242 -11.05 28.75 13.72
N GLN A 243 -11.63 27.57 13.56
CA GLN A 243 -11.95 26.68 14.69
C GLN A 243 -10.69 26.19 15.42
N LEU A 244 -9.59 25.98 14.70
CA LEU A 244 -8.31 25.66 15.33
C LEU A 244 -7.71 26.87 16.08
N LYS A 245 -7.95 28.10 15.59
CA LYS A 245 -7.58 29.32 16.33
C LYS A 245 -8.41 29.49 17.60
N GLU A 246 -9.70 29.20 17.56
CA GLU A 246 -10.55 29.16 18.76
C GLU A 246 -10.07 28.12 19.77
N TRP A 247 -9.65 26.93 19.29
CA TRP A 247 -9.10 25.91 20.17
C TRP A 247 -7.81 26.36 20.88
N ALA A 248 -6.98 27.16 20.22
CA ALA A 248 -5.81 27.78 20.82
C ALA A 248 -6.16 28.68 22.03
N GLU A 249 -7.41 29.14 22.13
CA GLU A 249 -7.96 29.91 23.24
C GLU A 249 -8.89 29.08 24.17
N ASP A 250 -8.85 27.74 24.07
CA ASP A 250 -9.73 26.82 24.80
C ASP A 250 -11.23 27.03 24.52
N LYS A 251 -11.57 27.40 23.27
CA LYS A 251 -12.94 27.60 22.80
C LYS A 251 -13.23 26.72 21.57
N GLY A 252 -14.50 26.77 21.15
CA GLY A 252 -14.93 26.25 19.87
C GLY A 252 -15.16 24.73 19.84
N PRO A 253 -15.46 24.19 18.65
CA PRO A 253 -16.01 22.84 18.49
C PRO A 253 -15.02 21.71 18.78
N VAL A 254 -13.73 22.01 18.95
CA VAL A 254 -12.73 21.00 19.38
C VAL A 254 -12.96 20.56 20.83
N MET A 255 -13.55 21.44 21.65
CA MET A 255 -13.88 21.19 23.06
C MET A 255 -15.18 20.38 23.25
N GLU A 256 -16.03 20.30 22.22
CA GLU A 256 -17.36 19.72 22.31
C GLU A 256 -17.32 18.22 22.01
N LYS A 257 -17.42 17.38 23.05
CA LYS A 257 -17.69 15.95 22.84
C LYS A 257 -19.07 15.77 22.24
N ARG A 258 -19.14 15.25 21.01
CA ARG A 258 -20.41 14.83 20.42
C ARG A 258 -20.97 13.70 21.28
N LYS A 259 -22.12 13.93 21.93
CA LYS A 259 -22.90 12.86 22.54
C LYS A 259 -23.49 12.03 21.40
N TYR A 260 -22.98 10.83 21.22
CA TYR A 260 -23.60 9.80 20.39
C TYR A 260 -24.80 9.20 21.14
#